data_AF-A0A343TNI9-F1
#
_entry.id   AF-A0A343TNI9-F1
#
_cell.length_a   1.000
_cell.length_b   1.000
_cell.length_c   1.000
_cell.angle_alpha   90.00
_cell.angle_beta   90.00
_cell.angle_gamma   90.00
#
_symmetry.space_group_name_H-M   'P 1'
#
loop_
_entity.id
_entity.type
_entity.pdbx_description
1 polymer ?
#
loop_
_entity_poly.entity_id
_entity_poly.type
_entity_poly.pdbx_seq_one_letter_code
_entity_poly.pdbx_strand_id
1 'polypeptide(L)'
;MKDEQAEKFHEREREEAKTGDTKSGEKSTLPEDVELDEGPKTNTTEPESQSMKSYDGWNQGYIGLAMPDYYSGVIVPQDVTTDANDIEQLDPMLKECEEVTGQPPSNVLAFAGYGTNENAKLADEQTELFIFTTKDWKRRKDLQESGPARGRNPSQSGQRN
;
A
#
# COMPACT_ATOMS: atom_id res chain seq x y z
N MET A 1 -12.62 -10.82 -13.67
CA MET A 1 -11.60 -9.95 -14.28
C MET A 1 -11.96 -9.56 -15.72
N LYS A 2 -12.22 -10.52 -16.62
CA LYS A 2 -12.61 -10.23 -18.02
C LYS A 2 -13.91 -9.41 -18.10
N ASP A 3 -14.95 -9.80 -17.36
CA ASP A 3 -16.25 -9.09 -17.40
C ASP A 3 -16.15 -7.64 -16.90
N GLU A 4 -15.41 -7.39 -15.82
CA GLU A 4 -15.21 -6.05 -15.24
C GLU A 4 -14.39 -5.14 -16.18
N GLN A 5 -13.46 -5.70 -16.94
CA GLN A 5 -12.63 -4.97 -17.90
C GLN A 5 -13.43 -4.63 -19.18
N ALA A 6 -14.32 -5.54 -19.62
CA ALA A 6 -15.27 -5.27 -20.69
C ALA A 6 -16.30 -4.20 -20.29
N GLU A 7 -16.82 -4.23 -19.05
CA GLU A 7 -17.71 -3.20 -18.54
C GLU A 7 -17.04 -1.82 -18.52
N LYS A 8 -15.80 -1.73 -18.01
CA LYS A 8 -15.02 -0.48 -18.01
C LYS A 8 -14.75 0.04 -19.42
N PHE A 9 -14.53 -0.84 -20.39
CA PHE A 9 -14.37 -0.47 -21.80
C PHE A 9 -15.64 0.15 -22.36
N HIS A 10 -16.78 -0.55 -22.23
CA HIS A 10 -18.07 -0.07 -22.74
C HIS A 10 -18.58 1.18 -22.01
N GLU A 11 -18.29 1.32 -20.72
CA GLU A 11 -18.62 2.51 -19.96
C GLU A 11 -17.87 3.73 -20.50
N ARG A 12 -16.55 3.59 -20.72
CA ARG A 12 -15.75 4.66 -21.33
C ARG A 12 -16.23 5.01 -22.74
N GLU A 13 -16.56 4.04 -23.58
CA GLU A 13 -17.11 4.31 -24.91
C GLU A 13 -18.44 5.07 -24.85
N ARG A 14 -19.34 4.68 -23.94
CA ARG A 14 -20.62 5.38 -23.75
C ARG A 14 -20.43 6.81 -23.27
N GLU A 15 -19.45 7.05 -22.42
CA GLU A 15 -19.13 8.40 -21.95
C GLU A 15 -18.49 9.25 -23.04
N GLU A 16 -17.49 8.73 -23.77
CA GLU A 16 -16.84 9.43 -24.89
C GLU A 16 -17.86 9.75 -26.02
N ALA A 17 -18.80 8.83 -26.29
CA ALA A 17 -19.89 9.06 -27.25
C ALA A 17 -20.88 10.13 -26.80
N LYS A 18 -21.09 10.30 -25.48
CA LYS A 18 -21.96 11.34 -24.91
C LYS A 18 -21.28 12.70 -24.89
N THR A 19 -19.98 12.76 -24.58
CA THR A 19 -19.23 14.01 -24.46
C THR A 19 -18.66 14.51 -25.79
N GLY A 20 -18.48 13.63 -26.78
CA GLY A 20 -17.84 13.96 -28.07
C GLY A 20 -16.31 14.10 -27.99
N ASP A 21 -15.76 14.21 -26.78
CA ASP A 21 -14.33 14.29 -26.50
C ASP A 21 -13.76 12.94 -26.04
N THR A 22 -12.52 12.64 -26.44
CA THR A 22 -11.76 11.48 -25.95
C THR A 22 -11.31 11.69 -24.52
N LYS A 23 -11.49 10.69 -23.64
CA LYS A 23 -10.99 10.78 -22.26
C LYS A 23 -9.47 10.63 -22.22
N SER A 24 -8.84 11.35 -21.30
CA SER A 24 -7.40 11.23 -21.00
C SER A 24 -7.08 9.87 -20.38
N GLY A 25 -5.90 9.33 -20.71
CA GLY A 25 -5.42 8.02 -20.27
C GLY A 25 -5.53 6.93 -21.34
N GLU A 26 -4.78 5.85 -21.15
CA GLU A 26 -4.73 4.70 -22.08
C GLU A 26 -6.10 4.01 -22.16
N LYS A 27 -6.57 3.68 -23.37
CA LYS A 27 -7.81 2.91 -23.57
C LYS A 27 -7.54 1.47 -23.14
N SER A 28 -8.36 0.94 -22.22
CA SER A 28 -8.32 -0.49 -21.93
C SER A 28 -8.52 -1.27 -23.23
N THR A 29 -7.81 -2.38 -23.39
CA THR A 29 -8.08 -3.35 -24.45
C THR A 29 -9.27 -4.23 -24.08
N LEU A 30 -10.02 -4.69 -25.08
CA LEU A 30 -11.08 -5.66 -24.87
C LEU A 30 -10.48 -6.98 -24.37
N PRO A 31 -11.10 -7.67 -23.40
CA PRO A 31 -10.56 -8.91 -22.86
C PRO A 31 -10.51 -10.06 -23.88
N GLU A 32 -11.23 -9.97 -24.99
CA GLU A 32 -11.18 -10.92 -26.11
C GLU A 32 -9.94 -10.74 -26.99
N ASP A 33 -9.40 -9.52 -27.06
CA ASP A 33 -8.19 -9.17 -27.83
C ASP A 33 -6.90 -9.43 -27.05
N VAL A 34 -7.01 -9.87 -25.80
CA VAL A 34 -5.87 -10.16 -24.91
C VAL A 34 -5.75 -11.68 -24.76
N GLU A 35 -4.85 -12.28 -25.56
CA GLU A 35 -4.35 -13.61 -25.25
C GLU A 35 -3.52 -13.54 -23.96
N LEU A 36 -4.13 -13.95 -22.85
CA LEU A 36 -3.41 -14.14 -21.60
C LEU A 36 -2.64 -15.45 -21.72
N ASP A 37 -1.31 -15.36 -21.72
CA ASP A 37 -0.45 -16.51 -21.46
C ASP A 37 -0.86 -17.12 -20.11
N GLU A 38 -1.49 -18.30 -20.14
CA GLU A 38 -2.05 -18.98 -18.96
C GLU A 38 -0.97 -19.60 -18.07
N GLY A 39 0.30 -19.58 -18.51
CA GLY A 39 1.42 -20.03 -17.71
C GLY A 39 1.76 -19.01 -16.60
N PRO A 40 2.07 -19.46 -15.37
CA PRO A 40 2.70 -18.58 -14.39
C PRO A 40 4.01 -18.06 -15.00
N LYS A 41 4.09 -16.74 -15.26
CA LYS A 41 5.34 -16.07 -15.65
C LYS A 41 6.30 -16.14 -14.47
N THR A 42 7.03 -17.24 -14.40
CA THR A 42 8.05 -17.53 -13.40
C THR A 42 9.42 -17.29 -14.04
N ASN A 43 10.21 -16.42 -13.43
CA ASN A 43 11.65 -16.33 -13.60
C ASN A 43 12.27 -17.72 -13.42
N THR A 44 12.81 -18.26 -14.50
CA THR A 44 13.46 -19.56 -14.53
C THR A 44 14.73 -19.61 -13.67
N THR A 45 15.34 -18.47 -13.39
CA THR A 45 16.56 -18.37 -12.56
C THR A 45 16.22 -18.29 -11.08
N GLU A 46 15.07 -17.72 -10.72
CA GLU A 46 14.62 -17.51 -9.34
C GLU A 46 13.16 -17.97 -9.17
N PRO A 47 12.92 -19.28 -9.02
CA PRO A 47 11.57 -19.86 -8.99
C PRO A 47 10.70 -19.39 -7.82
N GLU A 48 11.32 -18.95 -6.73
CA GLU A 48 10.63 -18.47 -5.52
C GLU A 48 10.14 -17.01 -5.67
N SER A 49 10.68 -16.26 -6.65
CA SER A 49 10.27 -14.88 -6.85
C SER A 49 8.85 -14.77 -7.40
N GLN A 50 8.07 -13.83 -6.86
CA GLN A 50 6.67 -13.61 -7.24
C GLN A 50 6.55 -12.39 -8.15
N SER A 51 5.52 -12.37 -9.00
CA SER A 51 5.15 -11.16 -9.74
C SER A 51 4.51 -10.14 -8.80
N MET A 52 5.19 -9.01 -8.59
CA MET A 52 4.81 -7.97 -7.64
C MET A 52 4.52 -6.64 -8.33
N LYS A 53 3.59 -5.86 -7.77
CA LYS A 53 3.27 -4.54 -8.28
C LYS A 53 4.30 -3.52 -7.82
N SER A 54 4.96 -2.89 -8.79
CA SER A 54 5.89 -1.77 -8.62
C SER A 54 5.27 -0.47 -9.14
N TYR A 55 5.99 0.65 -8.99
CA TYR A 55 5.59 1.94 -9.55
C TYR A 55 5.60 1.95 -11.09
N ASP A 56 6.50 1.20 -11.69
CA ASP A 56 6.74 1.11 -13.14
C ASP A 56 6.06 -0.08 -13.81
N GLY A 57 5.22 -0.83 -13.08
CA GLY A 57 4.48 -1.97 -13.63
C GLY A 57 4.50 -3.18 -12.73
N TRP A 58 4.67 -4.36 -13.32
CA TRP A 58 4.77 -5.63 -12.62
C TRP A 58 6.18 -6.17 -12.78
N ASN A 59 6.87 -6.32 -11.64
CA ASN A 59 8.24 -6.81 -11.59
C ASN A 59 8.28 -8.09 -10.78
N GLN A 60 9.13 -9.04 -11.16
CA GLN A 60 9.31 -10.25 -10.38
C GLN A 60 10.35 -10.02 -9.28
N GLY A 61 10.06 -10.39 -8.04
CA GLY A 61 10.96 -10.13 -6.92
C GLY A 61 10.37 -10.49 -5.56
N TYR A 62 10.84 -9.77 -4.55
CA TYR A 62 10.49 -9.90 -3.13
C TYR A 62 10.15 -8.53 -2.56
N ILE A 63 9.33 -8.49 -1.51
CA ILE A 63 9.12 -7.29 -0.69
C ILE A 63 10.12 -7.36 0.46
N GLY A 64 10.92 -6.30 0.60
CA GLY A 64 11.82 -6.13 1.73
C GLY A 64 11.09 -5.48 2.92
N LEU A 65 11.30 -6.05 4.09
CA LEU A 65 10.78 -5.58 5.37
C LEU A 65 11.94 -5.06 6.22
N ALA A 66 11.73 -3.93 6.90
CA ALA A 66 12.71 -3.37 7.80
C ALA A 66 12.02 -2.56 8.90
N MET A 67 12.49 -2.70 10.14
CA MET A 67 12.04 -1.87 11.27
C MET A 67 13.22 -1.04 11.80
N PRO A 68 13.33 0.23 11.40
CA PRO A 68 14.34 1.12 11.96
C PRO A 68 13.97 1.55 13.38
N ASP A 69 14.94 1.50 14.28
CA ASP A 69 14.84 2.17 15.58
C ASP A 69 14.96 3.68 15.39
N TYR A 70 14.00 4.42 15.96
CA TYR A 70 13.89 5.86 15.76
C TYR A 70 15.08 6.64 16.36
N TYR A 71 15.58 6.19 17.51
CA TYR A 71 16.61 6.94 18.25
C TYR A 71 18.00 6.76 17.66
N SER A 72 18.35 5.54 17.28
CA SER A 72 19.65 5.19 16.70
C SER A 72 19.70 5.36 15.18
N GLY A 73 18.54 5.29 14.50
CA GLY A 73 18.46 5.24 13.04
C GLY A 73 18.95 3.93 12.44
N VAL A 74 19.14 2.88 13.25
CA VAL A 74 19.62 1.57 12.82
C VAL A 74 18.43 0.66 12.54
N ILE A 75 18.50 -0.12 11.46
CA ILE A 75 17.54 -1.20 11.19
C ILE A 75 17.85 -2.33 12.17
N VAL A 76 16.87 -2.68 13.00
CA VAL A 76 17.03 -3.71 14.03
C VAL A 76 16.61 -5.07 13.45
N PRO A 77 15.32 -5.35 13.21
CA PRO A 77 14.92 -6.50 12.41
C PRO A 77 14.79 -6.14 10.92
N GLN A 78 15.07 -7.12 10.06
CA GLN A 78 14.94 -7.05 8.60
C GLN A 78 14.55 -8.43 8.05
N ASP A 79 13.76 -8.46 6.99
CA ASP A 79 13.38 -9.72 6.32
C ASP A 79 12.99 -9.48 4.85
N VAL A 80 12.82 -10.56 4.09
CA VAL A 80 12.30 -10.56 2.72
C VAL A 80 11.16 -11.56 2.58
N THR A 81 10.05 -11.11 1.97
CA THR A 81 8.87 -11.95 1.78
C THR A 81 8.46 -12.02 0.31
N THR A 82 7.88 -13.15 -0.06
CA THR A 82 7.19 -13.34 -1.35
C THR A 82 5.74 -12.90 -1.32
N ASP A 83 5.20 -12.59 -0.13
CA ASP A 83 3.80 -12.19 0.01
C ASP A 83 3.56 -10.83 -0.61
N ALA A 84 2.53 -10.73 -1.46
CA ALA A 84 2.20 -9.51 -2.18
C ALA A 84 1.62 -8.38 -1.29
N ASN A 85 1.47 -8.62 0.02
CA ASN A 85 0.93 -7.66 0.97
C ASN A 85 1.53 -7.84 2.36
N ASP A 86 1.46 -6.77 3.16
CA ASP A 86 2.11 -6.70 4.46
C ASP A 86 1.24 -7.21 5.62
N ILE A 87 0.07 -7.78 5.36
CA ILE A 87 -0.95 -8.06 6.39
C ILE A 87 -0.41 -8.97 7.49
N GLU A 88 0.29 -10.03 7.11
CA GLU A 88 0.79 -11.07 8.03
C GLU A 88 2.23 -10.79 8.49
N GLN A 89 2.80 -9.66 8.09
CA GLN A 89 4.23 -9.38 8.25
C GLN A 89 4.56 -8.60 9.53
N LEU A 90 3.57 -8.15 10.33
CA LEU A 90 3.85 -7.40 11.57
C LEU A 90 4.34 -8.31 12.70
N ASP A 91 3.62 -9.40 12.99
CA ASP A 91 3.97 -10.34 14.08
C ASP A 91 5.37 -10.95 13.92
N PRO A 92 5.79 -11.43 12.73
CA PRO A 92 7.15 -11.91 12.53
C PRO A 92 8.21 -10.83 12.81
N MET A 93 7.96 -9.59 12.37
CA MET A 93 8.89 -8.48 12.57
C MET A 93 9.04 -8.06 14.04
N LEU A 94 7.97 -8.18 14.84
CA LEU A 94 8.02 -7.92 16.29
C LEU A 94 8.85 -8.99 17.01
N LYS A 95 8.64 -10.26 16.66
CA LYS A 95 9.40 -11.39 17.21
C LYS A 95 10.90 -11.28 16.88
N GLU A 96 11.22 -11.00 15.62
CA GLU A 96 12.62 -10.79 15.20
C GLU A 96 13.26 -9.63 15.97
N CYS A 97 12.51 -8.55 16.24
CA CYS A 97 13.01 -7.44 17.04
C CYS A 97 13.38 -7.87 18.47
N GLU A 98 12.52 -8.69 19.10
CA GLU A 98 12.77 -9.25 20.42
C GLU A 98 13.95 -10.22 20.42
N GLU A 99 14.09 -11.06 19.39
CA GLU A 99 15.21 -11.98 19.24
C GLU A 99 16.55 -11.24 19.11
N VAL A 100 16.59 -10.16 18.33
CA VAL A 100 17.80 -9.36 18.10
C VAL A 100 18.19 -8.52 19.31
N THR A 101 17.21 -7.92 20.00
CA THR A 101 17.48 -6.96 21.09
C THR A 101 17.37 -7.56 22.48
N GLY A 102 16.80 -8.77 22.60
CA GLY A 102 16.49 -9.43 23.86
C GLY A 102 15.26 -8.89 24.58
N GLN A 103 14.51 -7.97 23.98
CA GLN A 103 13.28 -7.39 24.54
C GLN A 103 12.32 -6.93 23.44
N PRO A 104 11.00 -7.00 23.64
CA PRO A 104 10.06 -6.49 22.65
C PRO A 104 10.15 -4.96 22.52
N PRO A 105 9.84 -4.40 21.34
CA PRO A 105 9.87 -2.96 21.13
C PRO A 105 8.77 -2.26 21.93
N SER A 106 9.09 -1.17 22.64
CA SER A 106 8.07 -0.51 23.47
C SER A 106 6.97 0.21 22.67
N ASN A 107 7.33 0.78 21.52
CA ASN A 107 6.41 1.50 20.64
C ASN A 107 6.73 1.13 19.19
N VAL A 108 5.69 0.86 18.40
CA VAL A 108 5.84 0.56 16.97
C VAL A 108 4.89 1.40 16.14
N LEU A 109 5.44 2.10 15.15
CA LEU A 109 4.68 2.83 14.15
C LEU A 109 4.63 2.03 12.86
N ALA A 110 3.42 1.63 12.44
CA ALA A 110 3.22 0.79 11.26
C ALA A 110 2.31 1.46 10.22
N PHE A 111 2.62 1.22 8.94
CA PHE A 111 1.85 1.73 7.81
C PHE A 111 0.46 1.09 7.70
N ALA A 112 -0.40 1.69 6.88
CA ALA A 112 -1.76 1.21 6.68
C ALA A 112 -1.89 -0.17 6.01
N GLY A 113 -0.80 -0.72 5.46
CA GLY A 113 -0.76 -2.11 5.01
C GLY A 113 -0.95 -3.11 6.15
N TYR A 114 -0.52 -2.75 7.36
CA TYR A 114 -0.62 -3.57 8.57
C TYR A 114 -1.94 -3.38 9.35
N GLY A 115 -2.84 -2.51 8.87
CA GLY A 115 -4.05 -2.07 9.57
C GLY A 115 -5.18 -3.12 9.62
N THR A 116 -4.91 -4.29 10.19
CA THR A 116 -5.89 -5.37 10.39
C THR A 116 -6.25 -5.54 11.87
N ASN A 117 -7.40 -6.17 12.14
CA ASN A 117 -7.84 -6.44 13.51
C ASN A 117 -6.93 -7.48 14.19
N GLU A 118 -6.34 -8.37 13.41
CA GLU A 118 -5.40 -9.39 13.85
C GLU A 118 -4.12 -8.72 14.37
N ASN A 119 -3.55 -7.80 13.58
CA ASN A 119 -2.36 -7.05 13.98
C ASN A 119 -2.61 -6.12 15.17
N ALA A 120 -3.81 -5.55 15.28
CA ALA A 120 -4.17 -4.73 16.44
C ALA A 120 -4.17 -5.52 17.77
N LYS A 121 -4.38 -6.85 17.72
CA LYS A 121 -4.34 -7.72 18.91
C LYS A 121 -2.92 -8.08 19.36
N LEU A 122 -1.90 -7.74 18.57
CA LEU A 122 -0.49 -7.96 18.94
C LEU A 122 0.01 -6.94 19.97
N ALA A 123 -0.74 -5.86 20.21
CA ALA A 123 -0.42 -4.92 21.28
C ALA A 123 -0.61 -5.56 22.65
N ASP A 124 0.30 -5.28 23.57
CA ASP A 124 0.28 -5.80 24.94
C ASP A 124 0.80 -4.76 25.94
N GLU A 125 1.09 -5.17 27.18
CA GLU A 125 1.59 -4.28 28.23
C GLU A 125 3.01 -3.75 27.97
N GLN A 126 3.79 -4.43 27.10
CA GLN A 126 5.16 -4.08 26.78
C GLN A 126 5.26 -3.30 25.47
N THR A 127 4.34 -3.53 24.53
CA THR A 127 4.37 -3.02 23.15
C THR A 127 3.10 -2.25 22.80
N GLU A 128 3.23 -0.93 22.62
CA GLU A 128 2.15 -0.08 22.08
C GLU A 128 2.25 0.04 20.54
N LEU A 129 1.13 -0.21 19.84
CA LEU A 129 1.07 -0.18 18.38
C LEU A 129 0.31 1.02 17.84
N PHE A 130 0.98 1.83 17.02
CA PHE A 130 0.41 2.93 16.25
C PHE A 130 0.28 2.53 14.78
N ILE A 131 -0.86 1.99 14.40
CA ILE A 131 -1.10 1.53 13.02
C ILE A 131 -2.02 2.52 12.29
N PHE A 132 -1.58 3.01 11.13
CA PHE A 132 -2.45 3.85 10.30
C PHE A 132 -3.64 3.03 9.78
N THR A 133 -4.86 3.54 9.93
CA THR A 133 -6.07 2.83 9.43
C THR A 133 -6.36 3.10 7.95
N THR A 134 -5.75 4.14 7.38
CA THR A 134 -6.06 4.60 6.01
C THR A 134 -4.79 5.02 5.28
N LYS A 135 -4.66 4.63 4.01
CA LYS A 135 -3.57 5.06 3.13
C LYS A 135 -3.64 6.58 2.92
N ASP A 136 -2.50 7.26 3.03
CA ASP A 136 -2.44 8.73 3.03
C ASP A 136 -3.00 9.36 1.74
N TRP A 137 -2.83 8.72 0.57
CA TRP A 137 -3.39 9.24 -0.68
C TRP A 137 -4.93 9.29 -0.67
N LYS A 138 -5.60 8.36 0.03
CA LYS A 138 -7.06 8.40 0.21
C LYS A 138 -7.44 9.57 1.09
N ARG A 139 -6.74 9.74 2.22
CA ARG A 139 -6.93 10.89 3.12
C ARG A 139 -6.77 12.23 2.38
N ARG A 140 -5.73 12.35 1.54
CA ARG A 140 -5.51 13.56 0.72
C ARG A 140 -6.61 13.79 -0.31
N LYS A 141 -7.09 12.72 -0.94
CA LYS A 141 -8.21 12.78 -1.89
C LYS A 141 -9.49 13.25 -1.19
N ASP A 142 -9.81 12.68 -0.03
CA ASP A 142 -10.99 13.08 0.76
C ASP A 142 -10.88 14.56 1.18
N LEU A 143 -9.70 15.01 1.61
CA LEU A 143 -9.44 16.42 1.93
C LEU A 143 -9.63 17.33 0.71
N GLN A 144 -9.16 16.91 -0.46
CA GLN A 144 -9.35 17.65 -1.71
C GLN A 144 -10.83 17.75 -2.10
N GLU A 145 -11.59 16.66 -1.96
CA GLU A 145 -13.02 16.60 -2.26
C GLU A 145 -13.86 17.39 -1.25
N SER A 146 -13.46 17.41 0.03
CA SER A 146 -14.14 18.17 1.09
C SER A 146 -14.02 19.69 0.95
N GLY A 147 -13.09 20.15 0.09
CA GLY A 147 -12.79 21.56 -0.11
C GLY A 147 -12.05 22.21 1.08
N PRO A 148 -11.59 23.46 0.92
CA PRO A 148 -10.89 24.16 2.01
C PRO A 148 -11.81 24.32 3.23
N ALA A 149 -11.23 24.22 4.43
CA ALA A 149 -11.95 24.38 5.68
C ALA A 149 -12.78 25.69 5.67
N ARG A 150 -14.10 25.55 5.72
CA ARG A 150 -15.01 26.69 5.78
C ARG A 150 -15.17 27.10 7.24
N GLY A 151 -14.51 28.17 7.64
CA GLY A 151 -14.56 28.71 8.99
C GLY A 151 -13.81 30.04 9.10
N ARG A 152 -14.04 30.76 10.21
CA ARG A 152 -13.30 32.00 10.50
C ARG A 152 -11.84 31.64 10.75
N ASN A 153 -10.93 32.21 9.96
CA ASN A 153 -9.49 32.05 10.17
C ASN A 153 -9.15 32.47 11.63
N PRO A 154 -8.47 31.64 12.43
CA PRO A 154 -8.03 32.04 13.75
C PRO A 154 -7.24 33.36 13.66
N SER A 155 -7.55 34.31 14.53
CA SER A 155 -7.00 35.68 14.47
C SER A 155 -5.48 35.78 14.60
N GLN A 156 -4.79 34.67 14.88
CA GLN A 156 -3.36 34.61 15.13
C GLN A 156 -2.55 33.74 14.16
N SER A 157 -3.13 33.24 13.05
CA SER A 157 -2.41 32.38 12.09
C SER A 157 -1.38 33.11 11.20
N GLY A 158 -0.96 34.33 11.58
CA GLY A 158 -0.06 35.19 10.80
C GLY A 158 1.31 35.49 11.41
N GLN A 159 1.63 35.03 12.63
CA GLN A 159 2.98 35.22 13.17
C GLN A 159 3.91 34.11 12.66
N ARG A 160 4.57 34.41 11.53
CA ARG A 160 5.77 33.70 11.10
C ARG A 160 6.90 34.09 12.06
N ASN A 161 7.53 33.10 12.70
CA ASN A 161 8.87 33.27 13.27
C ASN A 161 9.91 33.34 12.15
#